data_AF-R9IDR8-F1
#
_entry.id   AF-R9IDR8-F1
#
_cell.length_a   1.000
_cell.length_b   1.000
_cell.length_c   1.000
_cell.angle_alpha   90.00
_cell.angle_beta   90.00
_cell.angle_gamma   90.00
#
_symmetry.space_group_name_H-M   'P 1'
#
loop_
_entity.id
_entity.type
_entity.pdbx_description
1 polymer ?
#
loop_
_entity_poly.entity_id
_entity_poly.type
_entity_poly.pdbx_seq_one_letter_code
_entity_poly.pdbx_strand_id
1 'polypeptide(L)'
;MKISISPEMKSRLQNAAANGSVVAEDILSELGKNRDASEIIRGTYNYFTTKRIKANHDSYHKIRIMFTACAKNLEHENFPDKGNPSAPWFKENRTDIDPSTFVGLFKNLPEYDSVEIKYFISAIALDSRVTIKSCSGMKDFFEAYCEDNYTITTDSGDSTLHNSCMRTEEKARNAADFYRNFAGAKILVAKDKDSNILGRAIIWEGIRWHREYEVDVDVSLMDRIYTSHTFVIDMMKDAARKAGIIFRKKYNDFSHQREVVVLNPIAELEEGDETSADLVLDVPVGQWHKRGVPYLDTFSNLAINGECLELSNYYTRSQIADCQSTSGYATRTAYVCPRCNRVHEDSLNKFCGQCMSEIYTETIFGKVLNGHPVIYKGEQYPSSLFKRGKPMPQLKRYLQIERLFNN
;
A
#
# COMPACT_ATOMS: atom_id res chain seq x y z
N MET A 1 -20.40 40.73 17.77
CA MET A 1 -19.24 40.51 16.90
C MET A 1 -19.36 39.14 16.23
N LYS A 2 -19.37 39.06 14.89
CA LYS A 2 -19.43 37.76 14.21
C LYS A 2 -18.05 37.15 14.03
N ILE A 3 -17.97 35.83 13.99
CA ILE A 3 -16.74 35.13 13.61
C ILE A 3 -16.54 35.29 12.11
N SER A 4 -15.32 35.64 11.73
CA SER A 4 -14.86 35.69 10.36
C SER A 4 -13.72 34.69 10.16
N ILE A 5 -13.76 33.95 9.07
CA ILE A 5 -12.70 33.02 8.68
C ILE A 5 -12.24 33.33 7.26
N SER A 6 -10.96 33.13 6.97
CA SER A 6 -10.45 33.31 5.61
C SER A 6 -11.03 32.26 4.64
N PRO A 7 -11.12 32.58 3.33
CA PRO A 7 -11.56 31.62 2.31
C PRO A 7 -10.73 30.33 2.28
N GLU A 8 -9.40 30.44 2.46
CA GLU A 8 -8.51 29.27 2.52
C GLU A 8 -8.84 28.37 3.72
N MET A 9 -9.00 28.96 4.91
CA MET A 9 -9.35 28.19 6.11
C MET A 9 -10.70 27.48 5.94
N LYS A 10 -11.69 28.18 5.38
CA LYS A 10 -13.00 27.60 5.07
C LYS A 10 -12.89 26.41 4.13
N SER A 11 -12.14 26.55 3.03
CA SER A 11 -11.90 25.47 2.05
C SER A 11 -11.27 24.25 2.71
N ARG A 12 -10.23 24.45 3.54
CA ARG A 12 -9.56 23.37 4.25
C ARG A 12 -10.49 22.63 5.20
N LEU A 13 -11.28 23.35 5.99
CA LEU A 13 -12.26 22.75 6.90
C LEU A 13 -13.31 21.94 6.13
N GLN A 14 -13.82 22.48 5.01
CA GLN A 14 -14.78 21.79 4.14
C GLN A 14 -14.20 20.51 3.54
N ASN A 15 -12.95 20.56 3.06
CA ASN A 15 -12.27 19.39 2.52
C ASN A 15 -11.97 18.36 3.61
N ALA A 16 -11.49 18.77 4.79
CA ALA A 16 -11.24 17.89 5.91
C ALA A 16 -12.53 17.18 6.39
N ALA A 17 -13.64 17.90 6.49
CA ALA A 17 -14.96 17.33 6.82
C ALA A 17 -15.43 16.36 5.72
N ALA A 18 -15.33 16.74 4.45
CA ALA A 18 -15.66 15.86 3.32
C ALA A 18 -14.78 14.60 3.24
N ASN A 19 -13.59 14.65 3.84
CA ASN A 19 -12.66 13.53 3.99
C ASN A 19 -12.88 12.77 5.31
N GLY A 20 -13.96 13.02 6.07
CA GLY A 20 -14.35 12.25 7.24
C GLY A 20 -13.83 12.77 8.59
N SER A 21 -13.28 13.99 8.66
CA SER A 21 -12.89 14.58 9.95
C SER A 21 -14.11 15.10 10.70
N VAL A 22 -14.52 14.38 11.75
CA VAL A 22 -15.61 14.78 12.67
C VAL A 22 -15.35 16.15 13.32
N VAL A 23 -14.11 16.41 13.74
CA VAL A 23 -13.69 17.71 14.30
C VAL A 23 -13.93 18.86 13.31
N ALA A 24 -13.59 18.67 12.03
CA ALA A 24 -13.79 19.70 11.02
C ALA A 24 -15.28 19.92 10.72
N GLU A 25 -16.08 18.84 10.70
CA GLU A 25 -17.52 18.89 10.52
C GLU A 25 -18.21 19.68 11.64
N ASP A 26 -17.88 19.38 12.90
CA ASP A 26 -18.46 20.06 14.05
C ASP A 26 -18.01 21.53 14.14
N ILE A 27 -16.75 21.84 13.78
CA ILE A 27 -16.28 23.23 13.66
C ILE A 27 -17.09 23.98 12.61
N LEU A 28 -17.32 23.39 11.43
CA LEU A 28 -18.14 24.02 10.39
C LEU A 28 -19.59 24.21 10.83
N SER A 29 -20.14 23.24 11.57
CA SER A 29 -21.47 23.33 12.17
C SER A 29 -21.58 24.50 13.15
N GLU A 30 -20.62 24.65 14.07
CA GLU A 30 -20.56 25.79 14.99
C GLU A 30 -20.41 27.13 14.26
N LEU A 31 -19.49 27.22 13.30
CA LEU A 31 -19.24 28.44 12.52
C LEU A 31 -20.44 28.81 11.62
N GLY A 32 -21.29 27.85 11.26
CA GLY A 32 -22.52 28.07 10.51
C GLY A 32 -23.65 28.69 11.34
N LYS A 33 -23.56 28.67 12.67
CA LYS A 33 -24.58 29.25 13.56
C LYS A 33 -24.48 30.78 13.50
N ASN A 34 -25.61 31.45 13.25
CA ASN A 34 -25.70 32.91 13.26
C ASN A 34 -25.77 33.47 14.70
N ARG A 35 -24.74 33.17 15.51
CA ARG A 35 -24.59 33.60 16.91
C ARG A 35 -23.43 34.58 17.07
N ASP A 36 -23.38 35.25 18.22
CA ASP A 36 -22.24 36.09 18.56
C ASP A 36 -20.97 35.26 18.76
N ALA A 37 -19.80 35.79 18.38
CA ALA A 37 -18.52 35.11 18.55
C ALA A 37 -18.27 34.71 20.00
N SER A 38 -18.71 35.52 20.97
CA SER A 38 -18.58 35.23 22.40
C SER A 38 -19.41 34.02 22.86
N GLU A 39 -20.42 33.59 22.09
CA GLU A 39 -21.21 32.38 22.39
C GLU A 39 -20.56 31.10 21.87
N ILE A 40 -19.71 31.21 20.85
CA ILE A 40 -19.08 30.07 20.18
C ILE A 40 -17.63 29.89 20.62
N ILE A 41 -16.89 30.98 20.79
CA ILE A 41 -15.44 31.00 21.02
C ILE A 41 -15.12 31.48 22.43
N ARG A 42 -14.17 30.81 23.07
CA ARG A 42 -13.53 31.20 24.33
C ARG A 42 -12.56 32.36 24.06
N GLY A 43 -12.66 33.43 24.83
CA GLY A 43 -11.83 34.62 24.67
C GLY A 43 -12.42 35.67 23.71
N THR A 44 -11.55 36.51 23.16
CA THR A 44 -11.93 37.68 22.34
C THR A 44 -11.70 37.49 20.84
N TYR A 45 -11.37 36.26 20.40
CA TYR A 45 -11.06 35.97 19.00
C TYR A 45 -12.30 36.08 18.11
N ASN A 46 -12.17 36.78 17.00
CA ASN A 46 -13.24 36.99 16.03
C ASN A 46 -12.83 36.79 14.57
N TYR A 47 -11.53 36.62 14.32
CA TYR A 47 -10.99 36.40 12.98
C TYR A 47 -9.96 35.28 13.01
N PHE A 48 -10.12 34.31 12.11
CA PHE A 48 -9.23 33.17 11.97
C PHE A 48 -8.76 33.00 10.53
N THR A 49 -7.50 32.61 10.36
CA THR A 49 -6.96 32.11 9.09
C THR A 49 -5.93 31.02 9.33
N THR A 50 -5.50 30.36 8.28
CA THR A 50 -4.44 29.36 8.32
C THR A 50 -3.09 29.93 7.86
N LYS A 51 -2.02 29.31 8.34
CA LYS A 51 -0.62 29.51 7.92
C LYS A 51 0.00 28.14 7.67
N ARG A 52 0.75 28.01 6.58
CA ARG A 52 1.47 26.78 6.23
C ARG A 52 2.90 26.87 6.74
N ILE A 53 3.32 25.90 7.53
CA ILE A 53 4.72 25.67 7.88
C ILE A 53 5.22 24.54 6.98
N LYS A 54 6.27 24.82 6.21
CA LYS A 54 6.84 23.88 5.24
C LYS A 54 8.22 23.39 5.71
N ALA A 55 8.45 22.10 5.60
CA ALA A 55 9.78 21.50 5.65
C ALA A 55 10.04 20.79 4.32
N ASN A 56 11.17 21.08 3.68
CA ASN A 56 11.52 20.54 2.37
C ASN A 56 12.28 19.23 2.53
N HIS A 57 11.90 18.24 1.73
CA HIS A 57 12.65 17.01 1.47
C HIS A 57 12.97 16.94 -0.03
N ASP A 58 13.82 15.98 -0.44
CA ASP A 58 14.32 15.89 -1.80
C ASP A 58 13.20 15.80 -2.86
N SER A 59 12.16 14.97 -2.61
CA SER A 59 11.08 14.71 -3.56
C SER A 59 9.69 15.22 -3.13
N TYR A 60 9.55 15.77 -1.92
CA TYR A 60 8.27 16.26 -1.40
C TYR A 60 8.44 17.31 -0.30
N HIS A 61 7.34 17.95 0.09
CA HIS A 61 7.28 18.93 1.18
C HIS A 61 6.35 18.46 2.28
N LYS A 62 6.85 18.42 3.52
CA LYS A 62 5.98 18.25 4.71
C LYS A 62 5.30 19.57 5.01
N ILE A 63 3.97 19.54 5.12
CA ILE A 63 3.16 20.72 5.45
C ILE A 63 2.47 20.50 6.79
N ARG A 64 2.67 21.44 7.71
CA ARG A 64 1.85 21.59 8.91
C ARG A 64 1.01 22.85 8.78
N ILE A 65 -0.26 22.74 9.13
CA ILE A 65 -1.16 23.89 9.18
C ILE A 65 -1.22 24.41 10.62
N MET A 66 -0.95 25.70 10.76
CA MET A 66 -1.21 26.45 11.97
C MET A 66 -2.43 27.34 11.74
N PHE A 67 -3.23 27.52 12.78
CA PHE A 67 -4.24 28.57 12.78
C PHE A 67 -3.60 29.87 13.26
N THR A 68 -4.16 31.00 12.85
CA THR A 68 -3.75 32.31 13.37
C THR A 68 -5.00 33.11 13.66
N ALA A 69 -5.01 33.81 14.79
CA ALA A 69 -6.12 34.65 15.18
C ALA A 69 -5.64 35.96 15.78
N CYS A 70 -6.48 37.00 15.73
CA CYS A 70 -6.21 38.25 16.42
C CYS A 70 -6.63 38.11 17.89
N ALA A 71 -5.64 38.11 18.80
CA ALA A 71 -5.86 38.05 20.25
C ALA A 71 -5.89 39.43 20.91
N LYS A 72 -5.56 40.49 20.16
CA LYS A 72 -5.39 41.84 20.69
C LYS A 72 -6.74 42.48 21.00
N ASN A 73 -6.80 43.26 22.07
CA ASN A 73 -7.95 44.11 22.36
C ASN A 73 -7.94 45.31 21.42
N LEU A 74 -8.75 45.25 20.37
CA LEU A 74 -8.85 46.28 19.33
C LEU A 74 -9.37 47.63 19.86
N GLU A 75 -10.07 47.62 21.00
CA GLU A 75 -10.65 48.81 21.63
C GLU A 75 -9.65 49.55 22.55
N HIS A 76 -8.52 48.91 22.87
CA HIS A 76 -7.49 49.47 23.75
C HIS A 76 -6.96 50.81 23.21
N GLU A 77 -6.86 51.84 24.05
CA GLU A 77 -6.48 53.20 23.63
C GLU A 77 -5.16 53.26 22.85
N ASN A 78 -4.16 52.49 23.29
CA ASN A 78 -2.83 52.43 22.66
C ASN A 78 -2.72 51.39 21.52
N PHE A 79 -3.82 50.81 21.03
CA PHE A 79 -3.75 49.86 19.93
C PHE A 79 -3.43 50.62 18.61
N PRO A 80 -2.32 50.30 17.92
CA PRO A 80 -1.85 51.10 16.77
C PRO A 80 -2.87 51.23 15.63
N ASP A 81 -3.71 50.21 15.45
CA ASP A 81 -4.72 50.14 14.39
C ASP A 81 -6.15 50.38 14.93
N LYS A 82 -6.30 51.09 16.06
CA LYS A 82 -7.61 51.37 16.67
C LYS A 82 -8.57 52.03 15.66
N GLY A 83 -9.79 51.50 15.58
CA GLY A 83 -10.82 51.98 14.66
C GLY A 83 -10.65 51.53 13.20
N ASN A 84 -9.58 50.79 12.85
CA ASN A 84 -9.43 50.19 11.54
C ASN A 84 -10.16 48.84 11.46
N PRO A 85 -11.23 48.70 10.64
CA PRO A 85 -11.97 47.45 10.51
C PRO A 85 -11.11 46.27 10.00
N SER A 86 -10.00 46.58 9.33
CA SER A 86 -9.05 45.60 8.79
C SER A 86 -7.97 45.18 9.81
N ALA A 87 -7.91 45.79 10.99
CA ALA A 87 -6.88 45.50 11.99
C ALA A 87 -6.72 44.00 12.36
N PRO A 88 -7.81 43.19 12.46
CA PRO A 88 -7.69 41.75 12.72
C PRO A 88 -6.98 40.96 11.60
N TRP A 89 -6.96 41.50 10.38
CA TRP A 89 -6.41 40.85 9.19
C TRP A 89 -4.89 41.05 9.06
N PHE A 90 -4.36 42.10 9.70
CA PHE A 90 -2.93 42.40 9.70
C PHE A 90 -2.13 41.29 10.37
N LYS A 91 -0.97 40.98 9.81
CA LYS A 91 -0.16 39.83 10.24
C LYS A 91 0.45 40.08 11.63
N GLU A 92 0.77 41.34 11.91
CA GLU A 92 1.39 41.86 13.12
C GLU A 92 0.45 41.82 14.33
N ASN A 93 -0.86 41.68 14.07
CA ASN A 93 -1.91 41.60 15.09
C ASN A 93 -2.35 40.16 15.39
N ARG A 94 -1.77 39.17 14.70
CA ARG A 94 -2.15 37.76 14.81
C ARG A 94 -1.08 36.94 15.52
N THR A 95 -1.53 35.94 16.25
CA THR A 95 -0.69 34.94 16.91
C THR A 95 -0.92 33.57 16.29
N ASP A 96 0.12 32.76 16.20
CA ASP A 96 0.02 31.36 15.77
C ASP A 96 -0.67 30.54 16.88
N ILE A 97 -1.56 29.63 16.47
CA ILE A 97 -2.37 28.77 17.33
C ILE A 97 -2.28 27.35 16.77
N ASP A 98 -1.85 26.41 17.60
CA ASP A 98 -1.82 25.00 17.25
C ASP A 98 -3.21 24.46 16.95
N PRO A 99 -3.37 23.48 16.03
CA PRO A 99 -4.67 22.91 15.71
C PRO A 99 -5.47 22.42 16.91
N SER A 100 -4.84 21.74 17.86
CA SER A 100 -5.51 21.26 19.09
C SER A 100 -6.00 22.44 19.96
N THR A 101 -5.17 23.47 20.13
CA THR A 101 -5.55 24.69 20.85
C THR A 101 -6.69 25.41 20.14
N PHE A 102 -6.66 25.48 18.81
CA PHE A 102 -7.73 26.07 18.00
C PHE A 102 -9.06 25.33 18.21
N VAL A 103 -9.07 24.00 18.20
CA VAL A 103 -10.26 23.20 18.54
C VAL A 103 -10.74 23.54 19.95
N GLY A 104 -9.82 23.62 20.91
CA GLY A 104 -10.10 23.97 22.30
C GLY A 104 -10.65 25.39 22.52
N LEU A 105 -10.62 26.27 21.51
CA LEU A 105 -11.27 27.57 21.60
C LEU A 105 -12.79 27.49 21.52
N PHE A 106 -13.37 26.45 20.92
CA PHE A 106 -14.81 26.35 20.79
C PHE A 106 -15.45 25.91 22.10
N LYS A 107 -16.52 26.60 22.52
CA LYS A 107 -17.23 26.34 23.78
C LYS A 107 -18.12 25.11 23.72
N ASN A 108 -18.71 24.85 22.55
CA ASN A 108 -19.79 23.88 22.38
C ASN A 108 -19.36 22.60 21.66
N LEU A 109 -18.07 22.45 21.33
CA LEU A 109 -17.56 21.21 20.78
C LEU A 109 -17.45 20.15 21.88
N PRO A 110 -17.67 18.87 21.56
CA PRO A 110 -17.38 17.77 22.49
C PRO A 110 -15.87 17.67 22.77
N GLU A 111 -15.53 16.86 23.77
CA GLU A 111 -14.15 16.42 23.95
C GLU A 111 -13.82 15.37 22.89
N TYR A 112 -12.69 15.56 22.20
CA TYR A 112 -12.19 14.64 21.19
C TYR A 112 -11.01 13.86 21.73
N ASP A 113 -10.90 12.61 21.31
CA ASP A 113 -9.74 11.81 21.65
C ASP A 113 -8.50 12.18 20.81
N SER A 114 -7.36 11.58 21.17
CA SER A 114 -6.10 11.86 20.46
C SER A 114 -6.08 11.38 19.00
N VAL A 115 -6.91 10.39 18.64
CA VAL A 115 -7.01 9.82 17.29
C VAL A 115 -7.79 10.77 16.40
N GLU A 116 -8.94 11.27 16.86
CA GLU A 116 -9.77 12.24 16.16
C GLU A 116 -9.01 13.56 15.90
N ILE A 117 -8.27 14.05 16.91
CA ILE A 117 -7.44 15.25 16.76
C ILE A 117 -6.29 15.02 15.76
N LYS A 118 -5.62 13.85 15.79
CA LYS A 118 -4.58 13.51 14.81
C LYS A 118 -5.15 13.42 13.39
N TYR A 119 -6.32 12.81 13.24
CA TYR A 119 -7.03 12.73 11.97
C TYR A 119 -7.30 14.13 11.42
N PHE A 120 -7.84 15.02 12.25
CA PHE A 120 -8.08 16.41 11.89
C PHE A 120 -6.81 17.14 11.45
N ILE A 121 -5.72 17.01 12.21
CA ILE A 121 -4.42 17.65 11.90
C ILE A 121 -3.87 17.17 10.55
N SER A 122 -4.02 15.88 10.26
CA SER A 122 -3.58 15.31 8.98
C SER A 122 -4.50 15.76 7.83
N ALA A 123 -5.82 15.69 8.02
CA ALA A 123 -6.81 16.03 7.01
C ALA A 123 -6.77 17.52 6.64
N ILE A 124 -6.63 18.42 7.61
CA ILE A 124 -6.58 19.87 7.37
C ILE A 124 -5.34 20.29 6.57
N ALA A 125 -4.29 19.46 6.54
CA ALA A 125 -3.07 19.71 5.76
C ALA A 125 -3.34 19.65 4.24
N LEU A 126 -4.29 18.82 3.82
CA LEU A 126 -4.71 18.67 2.43
C LEU A 126 -5.93 19.57 2.13
N ASP A 127 -5.73 20.58 1.28
CA ASP A 127 -6.84 21.42 0.79
C ASP A 127 -7.48 20.84 -0.48
N SER A 128 -7.91 19.59 -0.38
CA SER A 128 -8.49 18.83 -1.49
C SER A 128 -9.35 17.69 -0.97
N ARG A 129 -10.40 17.36 -1.73
CA ARG A 129 -11.21 16.18 -1.46
C ARG A 129 -10.50 14.93 -1.98
N VAL A 130 -10.50 13.87 -1.19
CA VAL A 130 -9.92 12.58 -1.54
C VAL A 130 -10.98 11.68 -2.16
N THR A 131 -10.61 10.99 -3.23
CA THR A 131 -11.40 9.91 -3.83
C THR A 131 -10.62 8.62 -3.77
N ILE A 132 -11.30 7.50 -3.49
CA ILE A 132 -10.68 6.18 -3.42
C ILE A 132 -11.39 5.25 -4.38
N LYS A 133 -10.62 4.54 -5.21
CA LYS A 133 -11.15 3.62 -6.21
C LYS A 133 -10.38 2.31 -6.20
N SER A 134 -11.11 1.20 -6.37
CA SER A 134 -10.53 -0.10 -6.68
C SER A 134 -10.36 -0.20 -8.19
N CYS A 135 -9.13 -0.46 -8.62
CA CYS A 135 -8.71 -0.50 -10.00
C CYS A 135 -8.09 -1.87 -10.33
N SER A 136 -8.05 -2.21 -11.61
CA SER A 136 -7.54 -3.52 -12.05
C SER A 136 -6.80 -3.48 -13.38
N GLY A 137 -6.69 -2.34 -14.06
CA GLY A 137 -5.92 -2.24 -15.30
C GLY A 137 -4.42 -2.17 -15.04
N MET A 138 -3.60 -2.71 -15.96
CA MET A 138 -2.13 -2.61 -15.89
C MET A 138 -1.68 -1.15 -15.71
N LYS A 139 -2.31 -0.24 -16.47
CA LYS A 139 -2.04 1.20 -16.39
C LYS A 139 -2.33 1.77 -15.00
N ASP A 140 -3.37 1.29 -14.31
CA ASP A 140 -3.72 1.75 -12.96
C ASP A 140 -2.62 1.39 -11.95
N PHE A 141 -2.09 0.17 -12.02
CA PHE A 141 -0.95 -0.24 -11.20
C PHE A 141 0.30 0.59 -11.51
N PHE A 142 0.61 0.78 -12.79
CA PHE A 142 1.77 1.56 -13.20
C PHE A 142 1.68 3.01 -12.69
N GLU A 143 0.54 3.67 -12.93
CA GLU A 143 0.30 5.03 -12.45
C GLU A 143 0.39 5.13 -10.93
N ALA A 144 -0.23 4.18 -10.22
CA ALA A 144 -0.25 4.17 -8.78
C ALA A 144 1.15 3.95 -8.18
N TYR A 145 2.05 3.25 -8.86
CA TYR A 145 3.43 3.01 -8.42
C TYR A 145 4.42 4.09 -8.86
N CYS A 146 4.19 4.78 -9.99
CA CYS A 146 5.13 5.76 -10.50
C CYS A 146 5.14 7.05 -9.66
N GLU A 147 6.31 7.43 -9.13
CA GLU A 147 6.46 8.57 -8.22
C GLU A 147 6.08 9.92 -8.82
N ASP A 148 6.19 10.07 -10.14
CA ASP A 148 5.81 11.30 -10.85
C ASP A 148 4.31 11.63 -10.72
N ASN A 149 3.49 10.64 -10.35
CA ASN A 149 2.07 10.83 -10.13
C ASN A 149 1.72 11.14 -8.67
N TYR A 150 2.69 11.16 -7.75
CA TYR A 150 2.41 11.38 -6.33
C TYR A 150 2.15 12.85 -6.03
N THR A 151 1.42 13.11 -4.94
CA THR A 151 1.37 14.45 -4.36
C THR A 151 2.77 14.89 -3.91
N ILE A 152 3.19 16.09 -4.27
CA ILE A 152 4.44 16.68 -3.76
C ILE A 152 4.31 17.23 -2.32
N THR A 153 3.13 17.11 -1.72
CA THR A 153 2.86 17.56 -0.35
C THR A 153 2.39 16.41 0.52
N THR A 154 2.87 16.40 1.77
CA THR A 154 2.52 15.41 2.79
C THR A 154 2.13 16.14 4.08
N ASP A 155 1.51 15.41 5.01
CA ASP A 155 1.35 15.92 6.37
C ASP A 155 2.69 15.90 7.14
N SER A 156 2.64 16.09 8.46
CA SER A 156 3.82 16.04 9.32
C SER A 156 4.41 14.64 9.53
N GLY A 157 3.72 13.58 9.09
CA GLY A 157 4.17 12.20 9.20
C GLY A 157 5.26 11.84 8.19
N ASP A 158 5.79 10.62 8.31
CA ASP A 158 6.66 10.06 7.28
C ASP A 158 5.82 9.49 6.15
N SER A 159 6.12 9.91 4.91
CA SER A 159 5.42 9.40 3.75
C SER A 159 6.01 8.07 3.30
N THR A 160 5.31 6.98 3.63
CA THR A 160 5.65 5.65 3.13
C THR A 160 5.55 5.57 1.60
N LEU A 161 4.67 6.37 0.99
CA LEU A 161 4.52 6.47 -0.47
C LEU A 161 5.82 6.94 -1.14
N HIS A 162 6.38 8.07 -0.71
CA HIS A 162 7.63 8.64 -1.24
C HIS A 162 8.85 7.79 -0.87
N ASN A 163 8.81 7.11 0.28
CA ASN A 163 9.90 6.24 0.74
C ASN A 163 9.85 4.84 0.11
N SER A 164 8.86 4.54 -0.75
CA SER A 164 8.73 3.23 -1.40
C SER A 164 9.87 2.97 -2.38
N CYS A 165 10.55 1.83 -2.27
CA CYS A 165 11.65 1.44 -3.17
C CYS A 165 11.18 1.02 -4.58
N MET A 166 9.88 0.74 -4.75
CA MET A 166 9.26 0.26 -5.99
C MET A 166 8.72 1.40 -6.88
N ARG A 167 8.95 2.65 -6.48
CA ARG A 167 8.29 3.81 -7.08
C ARG A 167 8.89 4.31 -8.41
N THR A 168 10.11 3.89 -8.72
CA THR A 168 10.81 4.31 -9.93
C THR A 168 10.16 3.65 -11.16
N GLU A 169 10.21 4.31 -12.31
CA GLU A 169 9.45 3.90 -13.50
C GLU A 169 9.64 2.42 -13.90
N GLU A 170 10.90 1.95 -13.94
CA GLU A 170 11.22 0.56 -14.29
C GLU A 170 10.60 -0.43 -13.30
N LYS A 171 10.73 -0.15 -11.99
CA LYS A 171 10.18 -1.02 -10.93
C LYS A 171 8.66 -0.97 -10.90
N ALA A 172 8.07 0.20 -11.13
CA ALA A 172 6.63 0.38 -11.23
C ALA A 172 6.05 -0.48 -12.37
N ARG A 173 6.72 -0.50 -13.54
CA ARG A 173 6.31 -1.33 -14.68
C ARG A 173 6.39 -2.82 -14.39
N ASN A 174 7.43 -3.26 -13.68
CA ASN A 174 7.60 -4.66 -13.29
C ASN A 174 6.58 -5.08 -12.22
N ALA A 175 6.35 -4.25 -11.21
CA ALA A 175 5.32 -4.45 -10.21
C ALA A 175 3.93 -4.54 -10.86
N ALA A 176 3.61 -3.62 -11.76
CA ALA A 176 2.30 -3.56 -12.40
C ALA A 176 2.01 -4.80 -13.27
N ASP A 177 3.00 -5.27 -14.03
CA ASP A 177 2.87 -6.51 -14.79
C ASP A 177 2.72 -7.74 -13.89
N PHE A 178 3.50 -7.82 -12.80
CA PHE A 178 3.36 -8.90 -11.83
C PHE A 178 1.99 -8.91 -11.18
N TYR A 179 1.59 -7.82 -10.52
CA TYR A 179 0.34 -7.79 -9.77
C TYR A 179 -0.87 -8.00 -10.68
N ARG A 180 -0.89 -7.39 -11.87
CA ARG A 180 -2.01 -7.56 -12.79
C ARG A 180 -1.97 -8.88 -13.57
N ASN A 181 -0.91 -9.12 -14.33
CA ASN A 181 -0.91 -10.19 -15.34
C ASN A 181 -0.51 -11.54 -14.77
N PHE A 182 0.27 -11.56 -13.68
CA PHE A 182 0.65 -12.79 -13.00
C PHE A 182 -0.27 -13.08 -11.82
N ALA A 183 -0.34 -12.20 -10.82
CA ALA A 183 -1.13 -12.46 -9.62
C ALA A 183 -2.65 -12.23 -9.81
N GLY A 184 -3.09 -11.56 -10.87
CA GLY A 184 -4.51 -11.24 -11.06
C GLY A 184 -5.08 -10.27 -10.01
N ALA A 185 -4.23 -9.57 -9.26
CA ALA A 185 -4.62 -8.68 -8.19
C ALA A 185 -5.36 -7.42 -8.68
N LYS A 186 -5.96 -6.71 -7.72
CA LYS A 186 -6.48 -5.35 -7.86
C LYS A 186 -5.62 -4.38 -7.05
N ILE A 187 -5.89 -3.09 -7.20
CA ILE A 187 -5.22 -2.03 -6.43
C ILE A 187 -6.22 -0.99 -5.98
N LEU A 188 -6.17 -0.64 -4.70
CA LEU A 188 -6.92 0.46 -4.13
C LEU A 188 -6.05 1.73 -4.21
N VAL A 189 -6.59 2.80 -4.80
CA VAL A 189 -5.84 4.04 -5.05
C VAL A 189 -6.61 5.23 -4.51
N ALA A 190 -5.95 6.03 -3.66
CA ALA A 190 -6.44 7.30 -3.18
C ALA A 190 -5.87 8.45 -4.02
N LYS A 191 -6.73 9.32 -4.57
CA LYS A 191 -6.36 10.48 -5.39
C LYS A 191 -6.96 11.77 -4.84
N ASP A 192 -6.24 12.87 -4.99
CA ASP A 192 -6.79 14.22 -4.79
C ASP A 192 -7.60 14.69 -6.01
N LYS A 193 -8.18 15.90 -5.94
CA LYS A 193 -8.95 16.50 -7.05
C LYS A 193 -8.14 16.69 -8.35
N ASP A 194 -6.82 16.84 -8.22
CA ASP A 194 -5.89 17.08 -9.34
C ASP A 194 -5.33 15.74 -9.87
N SER A 195 -5.87 14.61 -9.39
CA SER A 195 -5.49 13.24 -9.74
C SER A 195 -4.12 12.79 -9.24
N ASN A 196 -3.50 13.53 -8.31
CA ASN A 196 -2.27 13.09 -7.67
C ASN A 196 -2.56 11.93 -6.72
N ILE A 197 -1.66 10.95 -6.69
CA ILE A 197 -1.73 9.77 -5.83
C ILE A 197 -1.39 10.19 -4.40
N LEU A 198 -2.33 9.98 -3.49
CA LEU A 198 -2.17 10.20 -2.06
C LEU A 198 -1.84 8.90 -1.32
N GLY A 199 -2.30 7.77 -1.85
CA GLY A 199 -2.00 6.45 -1.30
C GLY A 199 -2.40 5.29 -2.21
N ARG A 200 -1.82 4.12 -1.93
CA ARG A 200 -2.10 2.87 -2.66
C ARG A 200 -2.00 1.64 -1.74
N ALA A 201 -2.76 0.60 -2.07
CA ALA A 201 -2.67 -0.71 -1.44
C ALA A 201 -3.02 -1.81 -2.44
N ILE A 202 -2.26 -2.91 -2.46
CA ILE A 202 -2.59 -4.08 -3.27
C ILE A 202 -3.77 -4.80 -2.65
N ILE A 203 -4.72 -5.20 -3.49
CA ILE A 203 -5.84 -6.04 -3.10
C ILE A 203 -5.66 -7.40 -3.76
N TRP A 204 -5.44 -8.40 -2.93
CA TRP A 204 -5.36 -9.79 -3.33
C TRP A 204 -6.76 -10.40 -3.24
N GLU A 205 -7.19 -11.10 -4.29
CA GLU A 205 -8.49 -11.76 -4.39
C GLU A 205 -8.30 -13.21 -4.81
N GLY A 206 -9.29 -14.07 -4.51
CA GLY A 206 -9.21 -15.50 -4.83
C GLY A 206 -8.12 -16.21 -4.05
N ILE A 207 -7.85 -15.75 -2.82
CA ILE A 207 -6.87 -16.35 -1.92
C ILE A 207 -7.56 -17.43 -1.12
N ARG A 208 -6.93 -18.60 -1.00
CA ARG A 208 -7.36 -19.64 -0.07
C ARG A 208 -6.74 -19.39 1.30
N TRP A 209 -7.58 -19.31 2.33
CA TRP A 209 -7.15 -19.34 3.72
C TRP A 209 -7.12 -20.80 4.21
N HIS A 210 -5.90 -21.31 4.37
CA HIS A 210 -5.66 -22.64 4.91
C HIS A 210 -5.86 -22.65 6.42
N ARG A 211 -6.69 -23.56 6.90
CA ARG A 211 -7.03 -23.71 8.32
C ARG A 211 -6.80 -25.16 8.74
N GLU A 212 -6.17 -25.35 9.89
CA GLU A 212 -5.79 -26.68 10.34
C GLU A 212 -7.04 -27.55 10.56
N TYR A 213 -7.08 -28.73 9.94
CA TYR A 213 -8.21 -29.69 10.00
C TYR A 213 -9.56 -29.17 9.46
N GLU A 214 -9.57 -28.02 8.78
CA GLU A 214 -10.77 -27.43 8.20
C GLU A 214 -10.64 -27.29 6.69
N VAL A 215 -11.78 -27.07 6.03
CA VAL A 215 -11.80 -26.76 4.60
C VAL A 215 -11.30 -25.35 4.39
N ASP A 216 -10.45 -25.17 3.38
CA ASP A 216 -9.98 -23.87 2.91
C ASP A 216 -11.17 -22.94 2.62
N VAL A 217 -11.01 -21.65 2.95
CA VAL A 217 -12.03 -20.62 2.71
C VAL A 217 -11.47 -19.58 1.76
N ASP A 218 -12.28 -19.20 0.76
CA ASP A 218 -11.93 -18.12 -0.15
C ASP A 218 -12.03 -16.77 0.58
N VAL A 219 -10.94 -16.01 0.53
CA VAL A 219 -10.82 -14.70 1.17
C VAL A 219 -10.11 -13.72 0.25
N SER A 220 -10.08 -12.46 0.69
CA SER A 220 -9.35 -11.37 0.04
C SER A 220 -8.53 -10.61 1.09
N LEU A 221 -7.40 -10.05 0.69
CA LEU A 221 -6.50 -9.31 1.57
C LEU A 221 -6.18 -7.93 0.98
N MET A 222 -6.40 -6.87 1.76
CA MET A 222 -5.74 -5.59 1.55
C MET A 222 -4.34 -5.62 2.17
N ASP A 223 -3.34 -5.51 1.32
CA ASP A 223 -1.93 -5.46 1.70
C ASP A 223 -1.56 -4.11 2.35
N ARG A 224 -0.26 -3.88 2.53
CA ARG A 224 0.33 -2.63 3.03
C ARG A 224 -0.25 -1.39 2.36
N ILE A 225 -0.59 -0.41 3.19
CA ILE A 225 -1.07 0.90 2.73
C ILE A 225 0.12 1.86 2.68
N TYR A 226 0.47 2.28 1.47
CA TYR A 226 1.45 3.35 1.25
C TYR A 226 0.70 4.69 1.16
N THR A 227 1.12 5.71 1.91
CA THR A 227 0.42 6.99 1.95
C THR A 227 1.35 8.21 2.08
N SER A 228 0.83 9.36 1.67
CA SER A 228 1.36 10.71 1.88
C SER A 228 0.77 11.41 3.10
N HIS A 229 -0.46 11.05 3.49
CA HIS A 229 -1.17 11.64 4.61
C HIS A 229 -1.76 10.54 5.48
N THR A 230 -1.59 10.64 6.80
CA THR A 230 -1.99 9.59 7.73
C THR A 230 -3.50 9.34 7.74
N PHE A 231 -4.35 10.37 7.60
CA PHE A 231 -5.82 10.19 7.56
C PHE A 231 -6.31 9.32 6.38
N VAL A 232 -5.56 9.28 5.27
CA VAL A 232 -5.89 8.48 4.08
C VAL A 232 -5.90 6.99 4.40
N ILE A 233 -5.14 6.55 5.41
CA ILE A 233 -5.10 5.15 5.85
C ILE A 233 -6.51 4.68 6.24
N ASP A 234 -7.21 5.44 7.07
CA ASP A 234 -8.53 5.04 7.56
C ASP A 234 -9.59 5.16 6.47
N MET A 235 -9.51 6.18 5.60
CA MET A 235 -10.36 6.24 4.41
C MET A 235 -10.18 5.01 3.50
N MET A 236 -8.95 4.52 3.32
CA MET A 236 -8.67 3.33 2.51
C MET A 236 -9.17 2.04 3.18
N LYS A 237 -9.05 1.91 4.51
CA LYS A 237 -9.67 0.80 5.25
C LYS A 237 -11.19 0.81 5.10
N ASP A 238 -11.82 1.97 5.19
CA ASP A 238 -13.27 2.11 5.01
C ASP A 238 -13.71 1.75 3.59
N ALA A 239 -12.94 2.17 2.58
CA ALA A 239 -13.20 1.80 1.20
C ALA A 239 -13.03 0.29 0.96
N ALA A 240 -12.01 -0.34 1.55
CA ALA A 240 -11.82 -1.78 1.52
C ALA A 240 -12.96 -2.55 2.19
N ARG A 241 -13.40 -2.10 3.38
CA ARG A 241 -14.56 -2.65 4.08
C ARG A 241 -15.81 -2.60 3.20
N LYS A 242 -16.14 -1.43 2.65
CA LYS A 242 -17.28 -1.23 1.75
C LYS A 242 -17.21 -2.08 0.46
N ALA A 243 -16.01 -2.43 0.03
CA ALA A 243 -15.78 -3.31 -1.12
C ALA A 243 -15.91 -4.81 -0.77
N GLY A 244 -16.19 -5.16 0.48
CA GLY A 244 -16.31 -6.55 0.94
C GLY A 244 -14.97 -7.26 1.13
N ILE A 245 -13.87 -6.50 1.24
CA ILE A 245 -12.56 -7.12 1.47
C ILE A 245 -12.52 -7.71 2.87
N ILE A 246 -12.18 -9.00 2.97
CA ILE A 246 -12.22 -9.77 4.22
C ILE A 246 -11.12 -9.36 5.21
N PHE A 247 -9.85 -9.40 4.80
CA PHE A 247 -8.71 -9.13 5.67
C PHE A 247 -7.97 -7.86 5.25
N ARG A 248 -7.31 -7.23 6.23
CA ARG A 248 -6.18 -6.33 5.99
C ARG A 248 -4.97 -6.80 6.79
N LYS A 249 -3.77 -6.38 6.39
CA LYS A 249 -2.61 -6.53 7.27
C LYS A 249 -2.81 -5.81 8.60
N LYS A 250 -2.36 -6.44 9.68
CA LYS A 250 -2.27 -5.79 10.99
C LYS A 250 -1.13 -4.78 11.02
N TYR A 251 0.06 -5.20 10.60
CA TYR A 251 1.26 -4.37 10.57
C TYR A 251 1.60 -3.94 9.16
N ASN A 252 2.01 -2.68 9.00
CA ASN A 252 2.38 -2.10 7.71
C ASN A 252 3.88 -2.32 7.42
N ASP A 253 4.37 -3.55 7.56
CA ASP A 253 5.76 -3.95 7.36
C ASP A 253 5.89 -5.26 6.54
N PHE A 254 7.13 -5.71 6.33
CA PHE A 254 7.47 -6.92 5.57
C PHE A 254 7.71 -8.15 6.45
N SER A 255 7.94 -7.96 7.75
CA SER A 255 8.29 -9.05 8.69
C SER A 255 7.06 -9.79 9.20
N HIS A 256 5.92 -9.11 9.29
CA HIS A 256 4.66 -9.68 9.74
C HIS A 256 3.80 -10.03 8.52
N GLN A 257 3.95 -11.25 8.03
CA GLN A 257 3.31 -11.71 6.79
C GLN A 257 1.92 -12.33 7.05
N ARG A 258 1.68 -12.85 8.25
CA ARG A 258 0.51 -13.69 8.59
C ARG A 258 -0.52 -12.96 9.45
N GLU A 259 -0.09 -11.92 10.16
CA GLU A 259 -0.93 -11.17 11.09
C GLU A 259 -1.89 -10.23 10.34
N VAL A 260 -3.17 -10.55 10.44
CA VAL A 260 -4.26 -9.84 9.76
C VAL A 260 -5.30 -9.35 10.75
N VAL A 261 -6.08 -8.36 10.32
CA VAL A 261 -7.29 -7.90 11.00
C VAL A 261 -8.48 -8.07 10.08
N VAL A 262 -9.57 -8.58 10.63
CA VAL A 262 -10.84 -8.76 9.92
C VAL A 262 -11.48 -7.41 9.64
N LEU A 263 -11.75 -7.13 8.37
CA LEU A 263 -12.52 -5.98 7.91
C LEU A 263 -13.99 -6.32 7.70
N ASN A 264 -14.29 -7.54 7.25
CA ASN A 264 -15.65 -8.04 7.09
C ASN A 264 -15.75 -9.45 7.69
N PRO A 265 -16.81 -9.77 8.46
CA PRO A 265 -16.93 -11.04 9.17
C PRO A 265 -16.77 -12.28 8.27
N ILE A 266 -16.07 -13.30 8.78
CA ILE A 266 -15.82 -14.56 8.07
C ILE A 266 -15.51 -15.67 9.07
N ALA A 267 -16.02 -16.89 8.82
CA ALA A 267 -15.63 -18.10 9.56
C ALA A 267 -15.52 -17.91 11.08
N GLU A 268 -16.60 -17.41 11.69
CA GLU A 268 -16.73 -17.15 13.15
C GLU A 268 -15.94 -15.95 13.68
N LEU A 269 -15.18 -15.25 12.82
CA LEU A 269 -14.52 -14.00 13.17
C LEU A 269 -15.38 -12.80 12.84
N GLU A 270 -15.41 -11.84 13.76
CA GLU A 270 -16.14 -10.58 13.66
C GLU A 270 -15.23 -9.44 13.17
N GLU A 271 -15.83 -8.32 12.78
CA GLU A 271 -15.06 -7.14 12.39
C GLU A 271 -14.15 -6.67 13.53
N GLY A 272 -12.87 -6.44 13.20
CA GLY A 272 -11.87 -5.99 14.15
C GLY A 272 -11.08 -7.11 14.83
N ASP A 273 -11.52 -8.36 14.70
CA ASP A 273 -10.76 -9.50 15.23
C ASP A 273 -9.39 -9.60 14.57
N GLU A 274 -8.39 -9.92 15.39
CA GLU A 274 -7.02 -10.14 14.96
C GLU A 274 -6.71 -11.63 14.91
N THR A 275 -6.08 -12.09 13.85
CA THR A 275 -5.69 -13.50 13.70
C THR A 275 -4.40 -13.66 12.88
N SER A 276 -3.88 -14.88 12.87
CA SER A 276 -2.81 -15.31 11.98
C SER A 276 -3.43 -16.16 10.86
N ALA A 277 -3.23 -15.76 9.60
CA ALA A 277 -3.82 -16.44 8.45
C ALA A 277 -2.75 -16.99 7.51
N ASP A 278 -2.84 -18.29 7.23
CA ASP A 278 -2.04 -18.96 6.21
C ASP A 278 -2.75 -18.83 4.87
N LEU A 279 -2.23 -17.97 4.03
CA LEU A 279 -2.87 -17.51 2.81
C LEU A 279 -2.09 -18.02 1.59
N VAL A 280 -2.81 -18.58 0.62
CA VAL A 280 -2.26 -19.11 -0.63
C VAL A 280 -3.01 -18.55 -1.83
N LEU A 281 -2.28 -18.10 -2.82
CA LEU A 281 -2.80 -17.72 -4.14
C LEU A 281 -2.22 -18.65 -5.20
N ASP A 282 -3.10 -19.38 -5.89
CA ASP A 282 -2.74 -20.22 -7.03
C ASP A 282 -2.61 -19.38 -8.31
N VAL A 283 -1.45 -19.45 -8.94
CA VAL A 283 -1.15 -18.76 -10.20
C VAL A 283 -0.71 -19.76 -11.26
N PRO A 284 -1.34 -19.79 -12.45
CA PRO A 284 -0.88 -20.66 -13.53
C PRO A 284 0.57 -20.35 -13.92
N VAL A 285 1.44 -21.36 -13.95
CA VAL A 285 2.87 -21.18 -14.24
C VAL A 285 3.11 -20.44 -15.56
N GLY A 286 2.25 -20.67 -16.56
CA GLY A 286 2.33 -20.06 -17.88
C GLY A 286 2.02 -18.56 -17.94
N GLN A 287 1.47 -17.95 -16.88
CA GLN A 287 1.19 -16.51 -16.84
C GLN A 287 2.46 -15.67 -16.60
N TRP A 288 3.44 -16.21 -15.88
CA TRP A 288 4.73 -15.54 -15.77
C TRP A 288 5.41 -15.56 -17.13
N HIS A 289 5.97 -14.45 -17.60
CA HIS A 289 6.64 -14.40 -18.91
C HIS A 289 7.93 -13.57 -18.92
N LYS A 290 8.17 -12.79 -17.86
CA LYS A 290 9.36 -11.96 -17.69
C LYS A 290 10.49 -12.70 -16.99
N ARG A 291 11.68 -12.09 -17.01
CA ARG A 291 12.80 -12.51 -16.16
C ARG A 291 12.71 -11.78 -14.82
N GLY A 292 13.12 -12.44 -13.75
CA GLY A 292 13.07 -11.92 -12.39
C GLY A 292 11.72 -12.09 -11.71
N VAL A 293 11.53 -11.39 -10.61
CA VAL A 293 10.27 -11.22 -9.85
C VAL A 293 10.40 -9.90 -9.08
N PRO A 294 9.34 -9.09 -8.93
CA PRO A 294 9.41 -7.94 -8.04
C PRO A 294 9.62 -8.38 -6.58
N TYR A 295 10.11 -7.45 -5.76
CA TYR A 295 10.13 -7.60 -4.32
C TYR A 295 8.69 -7.71 -3.76
N LEU A 296 8.43 -8.74 -2.95
CA LEU A 296 7.13 -9.02 -2.35
C LEU A 296 7.23 -9.05 -0.82
N ASP A 297 6.40 -8.25 -0.14
CA ASP A 297 6.38 -8.19 1.33
C ASP A 297 5.60 -9.37 1.94
N THR A 298 4.38 -9.59 1.46
CA THR A 298 3.40 -10.46 2.12
C THR A 298 3.42 -11.87 1.54
N PHE A 299 3.09 -12.03 0.26
CA PHE A 299 3.16 -13.32 -0.43
C PHE A 299 4.55 -13.57 -1.02
N SER A 300 5.57 -13.65 -0.14
CA SER A 300 6.96 -13.75 -0.57
C SER A 300 7.42 -15.17 -0.88
N ASN A 301 6.69 -16.19 -0.44
CA ASN A 301 7.07 -17.58 -0.64
C ASN A 301 6.46 -18.08 -1.94
N LEU A 302 7.27 -18.71 -2.78
CA LEU A 302 6.83 -19.32 -4.03
C LEU A 302 7.04 -20.83 -3.98
N ALA A 303 6.00 -21.59 -4.22
CA ALA A 303 6.03 -23.05 -4.28
C ALA A 303 5.47 -23.58 -5.60
N ILE A 304 5.77 -24.85 -5.90
CA ILE A 304 5.11 -25.57 -7.00
C ILE A 304 4.03 -26.48 -6.42
N ASN A 305 2.81 -26.37 -6.93
CA ASN A 305 1.71 -27.27 -6.61
C ASN A 305 1.03 -27.75 -7.89
N GLY A 306 1.25 -29.01 -8.25
CA GLY A 306 0.71 -29.59 -9.47
C GLY A 306 1.10 -28.79 -10.70
N GLU A 307 0.12 -28.15 -11.34
CA GLU A 307 0.30 -27.33 -12.54
C GLU A 307 0.46 -25.83 -12.30
N CYS A 308 0.33 -25.39 -11.05
CA CYS A 308 0.36 -24.00 -10.63
C CYS A 308 1.64 -23.66 -9.85
N LEU A 309 1.90 -22.37 -9.76
CA LEU A 309 2.74 -21.78 -8.72
C LEU A 309 1.83 -21.32 -7.59
N GLU A 310 2.24 -21.57 -6.37
CA GLU A 310 1.58 -21.05 -5.17
C GLU A 310 2.40 -19.88 -4.65
N LEU A 311 1.76 -18.72 -4.54
CA LEU A 311 2.25 -17.59 -3.76
C LEU A 311 1.68 -17.69 -2.35
N SER A 312 2.53 -17.76 -1.32
CA SER A 312 2.08 -17.88 0.07
C SER A 312 2.79 -16.89 1.01
N ASN A 313 2.09 -16.53 2.08
CA ASN A 313 2.62 -15.70 3.16
C ASN A 313 3.24 -16.53 4.32
N TYR A 314 3.41 -17.83 4.11
CA TYR A 314 4.00 -18.77 5.05
C TYR A 314 4.85 -19.81 4.30
N TYR A 315 5.80 -20.40 5.02
CA TYR A 315 6.68 -21.43 4.49
C TYR A 315 5.90 -22.72 4.18
N THR A 316 6.14 -23.28 2.99
CA THR A 316 5.62 -24.60 2.60
C THR A 316 6.77 -25.53 2.24
N ARG A 317 6.60 -26.84 2.45
CA ARG A 317 7.64 -27.84 2.13
C ARG A 317 8.01 -27.90 0.64
N SER A 318 7.13 -27.41 -0.23
CA SER A 318 7.33 -27.36 -1.69
C SER A 318 7.85 -25.99 -2.16
N GLN A 319 8.29 -25.12 -1.24
CA GLN A 319 8.87 -23.83 -1.60
C GLN A 319 10.12 -24.00 -2.46
N ILE A 320 10.17 -23.23 -3.54
CA ILE A 320 11.29 -23.18 -4.49
C ILE A 320 12.00 -21.82 -4.46
N ALA A 321 11.33 -20.78 -3.98
CA ALA A 321 11.91 -19.45 -3.90
C ALA A 321 11.32 -18.57 -2.78
N ASP A 322 12.12 -17.59 -2.39
CA ASP A 322 11.69 -16.39 -1.66
C ASP A 322 11.81 -15.14 -2.55
N CYS A 323 10.84 -14.25 -2.46
CA CYS A 323 10.73 -13.03 -3.28
C CYS A 323 11.03 -11.73 -2.50
N GLN A 324 11.76 -11.79 -1.38
CA GLN A 324 12.18 -10.61 -0.61
C GLN A 324 13.54 -10.05 -1.05
N SER A 325 14.10 -10.49 -2.18
CA SER A 325 15.32 -9.89 -2.71
C SER A 325 15.03 -8.57 -3.42
N THR A 326 15.82 -7.54 -3.14
CA THR A 326 15.76 -6.25 -3.85
C THR A 326 16.52 -6.26 -5.19
N SER A 327 17.16 -7.38 -5.55
CA SER A 327 17.90 -7.57 -6.80
C SER A 327 17.01 -7.67 -8.05
N GLY A 328 15.70 -7.80 -7.87
CA GLY A 328 14.74 -8.03 -8.97
C GLY A 328 14.63 -9.50 -9.40
N TYR A 329 15.24 -10.42 -8.65
CA TYR A 329 15.16 -11.87 -8.87
C TYR A 329 14.79 -12.59 -7.58
N ALA A 330 14.18 -13.77 -7.70
CA ALA A 330 13.85 -14.58 -6.55
C ALA A 330 15.12 -15.22 -5.97
N THR A 331 15.18 -15.37 -4.64
CA THR A 331 16.20 -16.15 -3.95
C THR A 331 15.79 -17.61 -4.03
N ARG A 332 16.60 -18.46 -4.67
CA ARG A 332 16.32 -19.89 -4.80
C ARG A 332 16.50 -20.60 -3.46
N THR A 333 15.50 -21.37 -3.07
CA THR A 333 15.55 -22.25 -1.89
C THR A 333 15.57 -23.74 -2.27
N ALA A 334 15.01 -24.09 -3.43
CA ALA A 334 15.03 -25.45 -3.96
C ALA A 334 15.00 -25.48 -5.50
N TYR A 335 15.20 -26.67 -6.07
CA TYR A 335 15.30 -26.91 -7.50
C TYR A 335 14.14 -27.75 -7.99
N VAL A 336 13.66 -27.44 -9.20
CA VAL A 336 12.59 -28.18 -9.86
C VAL A 336 13.20 -29.06 -10.93
N CYS A 337 12.98 -30.38 -10.85
CA CYS A 337 13.49 -31.30 -11.85
C CYS A 337 12.83 -31.03 -13.23
N PRO A 338 13.60 -30.85 -14.32
CA PRO A 338 13.04 -30.54 -15.65
C PRO A 338 12.28 -31.71 -16.28
N ARG A 339 12.49 -32.94 -15.80
CA ARG A 339 11.84 -34.16 -16.31
C ARG A 339 10.51 -34.44 -15.62
N CYS A 340 10.47 -34.36 -14.29
CA CYS A 340 9.31 -34.77 -13.50
C CYS A 340 8.69 -33.65 -12.64
N ASN A 341 9.30 -32.46 -12.63
CA ASN A 341 8.93 -31.29 -11.81
C ASN A 341 8.87 -31.53 -10.29
N ARG A 342 9.43 -32.64 -9.79
CA ARG A 342 9.65 -32.82 -8.34
C ARG A 342 10.66 -31.80 -7.83
N VAL A 343 10.36 -31.21 -6.67
CA VAL A 343 11.26 -30.33 -5.92
C VAL A 343 12.36 -31.15 -5.24
N HIS A 344 13.60 -30.66 -5.26
CA HIS A 344 14.73 -31.23 -4.54
C HIS A 344 15.74 -30.15 -4.12
N GLU A 345 16.59 -30.46 -3.16
CA GLU A 345 17.54 -29.51 -2.56
C GLU A 345 18.96 -29.59 -3.13
N ASP A 346 19.23 -30.55 -4.02
CA ASP A 346 20.54 -30.72 -4.65
C ASP A 346 20.86 -29.56 -5.60
N SER A 347 21.83 -28.73 -5.21
CA SER A 347 22.29 -27.57 -5.98
C SER A 347 23.30 -27.91 -7.08
N LEU A 348 23.90 -29.10 -7.03
CA LEU A 348 24.91 -29.53 -7.99
C LEU A 348 24.27 -30.17 -9.22
N ASN A 349 23.06 -30.72 -9.09
CA ASN A 349 22.37 -31.42 -10.17
C ASN A 349 21.04 -30.75 -10.50
N LYS A 350 20.72 -30.59 -11.79
CA LYS A 350 19.42 -30.06 -12.24
C LYS A 350 18.28 -31.07 -12.17
N PHE A 351 18.58 -32.37 -12.17
CA PHE A 351 17.57 -33.43 -12.07
C PHE A 351 17.53 -33.98 -10.65
N CYS A 352 16.35 -34.41 -10.20
CA CYS A 352 16.24 -35.13 -8.93
C CYS A 352 16.93 -36.51 -9.03
N GLY A 353 17.32 -37.09 -7.89
CA GLY A 353 18.07 -38.35 -7.84
C GLY A 353 17.44 -39.52 -8.63
N GLN A 354 16.11 -39.60 -8.68
CA GLN A 354 15.40 -40.62 -9.47
C GLN A 354 15.55 -40.40 -10.99
N CYS A 355 15.47 -39.15 -11.44
CA CYS A 355 15.62 -38.84 -12.86
C CYS A 355 17.09 -38.80 -13.30
N MET A 356 18.02 -38.57 -12.38
CA MET A 356 19.46 -38.56 -12.67
C MET A 356 19.94 -39.88 -13.26
N SER A 357 19.53 -41.02 -12.69
CA SER A 357 19.91 -42.35 -13.20
C SER A 357 19.25 -42.71 -14.53
N GLU A 358 18.12 -42.08 -14.86
CA GLU A 358 17.47 -42.24 -16.16
C GLU A 358 18.14 -41.40 -17.25
N ILE A 359 18.64 -40.21 -16.88
CA ILE A 359 19.27 -39.27 -17.82
C ILE A 359 20.75 -39.55 -18.00
N TYR A 360 21.45 -40.03 -16.98
CA TYR A 360 22.90 -40.26 -17.01
C TYR A 360 23.24 -41.67 -16.53
N THR A 361 24.26 -42.26 -17.15
CA THR A 361 24.91 -43.48 -16.69
C THR A 361 26.29 -43.15 -16.14
N GLU A 362 26.60 -43.62 -14.94
CA GLU A 362 27.94 -43.49 -14.36
C GLU A 362 28.87 -44.54 -14.98
N THR A 363 30.04 -44.12 -15.45
CA THR A 363 31.06 -44.99 -16.04
C THR A 363 32.38 -44.80 -15.32
N ILE A 364 33.38 -45.64 -15.60
CA ILE A 364 34.74 -45.46 -15.07
C ILE A 364 35.39 -44.12 -15.47
N PHE A 365 34.82 -43.42 -16.46
CA PHE A 365 35.28 -42.12 -16.94
C PHE A 365 34.36 -40.96 -16.52
N GLY A 366 33.35 -41.22 -15.67
CA GLY A 366 32.36 -40.25 -15.20
C GLY A 366 30.97 -40.43 -15.82
N LYS A 367 30.12 -39.40 -15.66
CA LYS A 367 28.71 -39.39 -16.12
C LYS A 367 28.58 -39.19 -17.63
N VAL A 368 27.89 -40.11 -18.28
CA VAL A 368 27.56 -40.05 -19.72
C VAL A 368 26.07 -39.85 -19.91
N LEU A 369 25.67 -38.99 -20.85
CA LEU A 369 24.26 -38.74 -21.18
C LEU A 369 23.63 -39.96 -21.86
N ASN A 370 22.49 -40.39 -21.34
CA ASN A 370 21.64 -41.41 -21.97
C ASN A 370 20.86 -40.77 -23.13
N GLY A 371 21.39 -40.92 -24.35
CA GLY A 371 20.82 -40.39 -25.58
C GLY A 371 21.67 -39.28 -26.21
N HIS A 372 21.10 -38.54 -27.15
CA HIS A 372 21.78 -37.43 -27.83
C HIS A 372 21.27 -36.07 -27.33
N PRO A 373 22.11 -35.02 -27.39
CA PRO A 373 21.69 -33.66 -27.09
C PRO A 373 20.80 -33.08 -28.22
N VAL A 374 19.83 -32.26 -27.83
CA VAL A 374 18.95 -31.48 -28.71
C VAL A 374 19.16 -30.00 -28.41
N ILE A 375 19.38 -29.19 -29.46
CA ILE A 375 19.51 -27.74 -29.31
C ILE A 375 18.12 -27.11 -29.29
N TYR A 376 17.83 -26.34 -28.24
CA TYR A 376 16.59 -25.57 -28.12
C TYR A 376 16.90 -24.20 -27.53
N LYS A 377 16.47 -23.13 -28.22
CA LYS A 377 16.73 -21.73 -27.82
C LYS A 377 18.21 -21.42 -27.51
N GLY A 378 19.13 -22.04 -28.25
CA GLY A 378 20.58 -21.82 -28.10
C GLY A 378 21.27 -22.72 -27.07
N GLU A 379 20.53 -23.50 -26.30
CA GLU A 379 21.05 -24.37 -25.23
C GLU A 379 20.90 -25.85 -25.60
N GLN A 380 21.74 -26.71 -25.02
CA GLN A 380 21.69 -28.17 -25.23
C GLN A 380 20.90 -28.86 -24.11
N TYR A 381 19.99 -29.75 -24.50
CA TYR A 381 19.15 -30.51 -23.58
C TYR A 381 19.14 -32.00 -23.93
N PRO A 382 18.92 -32.92 -22.97
CA PRO A 382 18.67 -34.32 -23.28
C PRO A 382 17.47 -34.52 -24.20
N SER A 383 17.64 -35.32 -25.26
CA SER A 383 16.56 -35.69 -26.20
C SER A 383 15.33 -36.28 -25.51
N SER A 384 15.49 -36.93 -24.36
CA SER A 384 14.39 -37.49 -23.56
C SER A 384 13.41 -36.44 -22.99
N LEU A 385 13.78 -35.16 -22.99
CA LEU A 385 12.89 -34.05 -22.61
C LEU A 385 12.01 -33.55 -23.77
N PHE A 386 12.08 -34.19 -24.94
CA PHE A 386 11.34 -33.81 -26.14
C PHE A 386 10.47 -34.95 -26.63
N LYS A 387 9.28 -34.60 -27.13
CA LYS A 387 8.38 -35.52 -27.82
C LYS A 387 8.03 -34.93 -29.18
N ARG A 388 8.39 -35.65 -30.26
CA ARG A 388 8.21 -35.20 -31.66
C ARG A 388 8.82 -33.81 -31.90
N GLY A 389 10.03 -33.58 -31.40
CA GLY A 389 10.77 -32.32 -31.56
C GLY A 389 10.27 -31.13 -30.72
N LYS A 390 9.23 -31.30 -29.91
CA LYS A 390 8.72 -30.26 -29.01
C LYS A 390 9.09 -30.56 -27.56
N PRO A 391 9.46 -29.54 -26.74
CA PRO A 391 9.68 -29.73 -25.32
C PRO A 391 8.46 -30.37 -24.65
N MET A 392 8.68 -31.36 -23.79
CA MET A 392 7.62 -31.92 -22.96
C MET A 392 7.05 -30.86 -22.00
N PRO A 393 5.80 -31.00 -21.52
CA PRO A 393 5.17 -30.03 -20.62
C PRO A 393 6.04 -29.67 -19.40
N GLN A 394 6.71 -30.66 -18.82
CA GLN A 394 7.56 -30.52 -17.64
C GLN A 394 8.79 -29.65 -17.92
N LEU A 395 9.43 -29.81 -19.08
CA LEU A 395 10.54 -28.95 -19.50
C LEU A 395 10.04 -27.52 -19.76
N LYS A 396 8.87 -27.34 -20.39
CA LYS A 396 8.31 -25.98 -20.58
C LYS A 396 8.07 -25.28 -19.25
N ARG A 397 7.49 -25.99 -18.27
CA ARG A 397 7.24 -25.49 -16.92
C ARG A 397 8.55 -25.13 -16.22
N TYR A 398 9.53 -26.02 -16.26
CA TYR A 398 10.86 -25.77 -15.72
C TYR A 398 11.49 -24.50 -16.30
N LEU A 399 11.53 -24.37 -17.63
CA LEU A 399 12.08 -23.17 -18.28
C LEU A 399 11.35 -21.89 -17.91
N GLN A 400 10.05 -21.99 -17.61
CA GLN A 400 9.25 -20.86 -17.16
C GLN A 400 9.57 -20.45 -15.72
N ILE A 401 9.81 -21.43 -14.84
CA ILE A 401 10.24 -21.24 -13.45
C ILE A 401 11.66 -20.69 -13.39
N GLU A 402 12.59 -21.19 -14.22
CA GLU A 402 13.97 -20.71 -14.21
C GLU A 402 14.09 -19.22 -14.55
N ARG A 403 13.10 -18.63 -15.21
CA ARG A 403 13.08 -17.18 -15.48
C ARG A 403 12.98 -16.32 -14.22
N LEU A 404 12.50 -16.87 -13.10
CA LEU A 404 12.35 -16.14 -11.83
C LEU A 404 13.70 -15.83 -11.18
N PHE A 405 14.72 -16.61 -11.52
CA PHE A 405 16.03 -16.56 -10.88
C PHE A 405 17.03 -15.82 -11.76
N ASN A 406 18.04 -15.23 -11.13
CA ASN A 406 19.20 -14.71 -11.84
C ASN A 406 20.05 -15.92 -12.25
N ASN A 407 20.23 -16.13 -13.55
CA ASN A 407 21.03 -17.23 -14.09
C ASN A 407 22.52 -16.92 -14.01
#